data_AF-A0A6L8KL97-F1
#
_entry.id   AF-A0A6L8KL97-F1
#
_cell.length_a   1.000
_cell.length_b   1.000
_cell.length_c   1.000
_cell.angle_alpha   90.00
_cell.angle_beta   90.00
_cell.angle_gamma   90.00
#
_symmetry.space_group_name_H-M   'P 1'
#
loop_
_entity.id
_entity.type
_entity.pdbx_description
1 polymer ?
#
loop_
_entity_poly.entity_id
_entity_poly.type
_entity_poly.pdbx_seq_one_letter_code
_entity_poly.pdbx_strand_id
1 'polypeptide(L)'
;MTIDFNKGIDGWTAGVADYHDGTEPTETGAGWSKLPVPFTGMGYYMRSHNNSDDVFTYAKRQFSGFVPNAKYNLTIEMSYVTSASNGCMGVGGARGEAVFMVGAAIDFEPKLVKGSDGRYVLNFDHGDQGNSGKQGKVLGRQGIDGLECDGTAYGKATRKSDEVIPVQADMDGKFWIVLGTDSAFEGTNDLYLTGAVVNVKPQ
;
A
#
# COMPACT_ATOMS: atom_id res chain seq x y z
N MET A 1 -17.01 -0.92 3.51
CA MET A 1 -16.67 -2.18 2.81
C MET A 1 -15.53 -2.86 3.54
N THR A 2 -15.47 -4.20 3.50
CA THR A 2 -14.42 -4.98 4.15
C THR A 2 -13.71 -5.83 3.11
N ILE A 3 -12.38 -5.76 3.12
CA ILE A 3 -11.47 -6.52 2.27
C ILE A 3 -10.80 -7.56 3.17
N ASP A 4 -10.86 -8.83 2.76
CA ASP A 4 -10.32 -9.95 3.53
C ASP A 4 -9.45 -10.82 2.63
N PHE A 5 -8.13 -10.64 2.73
CA PHE A 5 -7.16 -11.38 1.93
C PHE A 5 -6.96 -12.81 2.42
N ASN A 6 -7.57 -13.23 3.54
CA ASN A 6 -7.61 -14.66 3.89
C ASN A 6 -8.52 -15.46 2.94
N LYS A 7 -9.42 -14.78 2.21
CA LYS A 7 -10.39 -15.41 1.31
C LYS A 7 -9.98 -15.41 -0.15
N GLY A 8 -8.91 -14.70 -0.52
CA GLY A 8 -8.40 -14.63 -1.88
C GLY A 8 -8.00 -13.21 -2.29
N ILE A 9 -7.44 -13.11 -3.49
CA ILE A 9 -6.99 -11.86 -4.11
C ILE A 9 -7.71 -11.57 -5.44
N ASP A 10 -8.87 -12.19 -5.67
CA ASP A 10 -9.60 -12.04 -6.93
C ASP A 10 -9.88 -10.57 -7.27
N GLY A 11 -9.58 -10.20 -8.51
CA GLY A 11 -9.74 -8.83 -9.01
C GLY A 11 -8.69 -7.83 -8.50
N TRP A 12 -7.72 -8.26 -7.69
CA TRP A 12 -6.58 -7.44 -7.31
C TRP A 12 -5.41 -7.63 -8.26
N THR A 13 -4.71 -6.54 -8.57
CA THR A 13 -3.45 -6.57 -9.34
C THR A 13 -2.40 -5.79 -8.56
N ALA A 14 -1.22 -6.37 -8.40
CA ALA A 14 -0.09 -5.70 -7.75
C ALA A 14 0.87 -5.07 -8.76
N GLY A 15 1.64 -4.10 -8.30
CA GLY A 15 2.69 -3.46 -9.07
C GLY A 15 3.65 -2.67 -8.20
N VAL A 16 4.67 -2.12 -8.85
CA VAL A 16 5.61 -1.17 -8.25
C VAL A 16 5.64 0.10 -9.11
N ALA A 17 5.92 1.22 -8.47
CA ALA A 17 6.09 2.53 -9.09
C ALA A 17 7.22 3.29 -8.39
N ASP A 18 7.41 4.53 -8.80
CA ASP A 18 8.26 5.55 -8.19
C ASP A 18 9.76 5.42 -8.45
N TYR A 19 10.13 4.78 -9.56
CA TYR A 19 11.51 4.56 -9.98
C TYR A 19 11.85 5.26 -11.30
N HIS A 20 13.13 5.26 -11.68
CA HIS A 20 13.62 5.75 -12.98
C HIS A 20 14.21 4.60 -13.81
N ASP A 21 14.53 4.86 -15.08
CA ASP A 21 15.34 3.92 -15.87
C ASP A 21 16.67 3.68 -15.13
N GLY A 22 17.06 2.41 -14.93
CA GLY A 22 18.27 2.02 -14.22
C GLY A 22 18.14 1.97 -12.69
N THR A 23 17.00 2.40 -12.13
CA THR A 23 16.66 2.22 -10.71
C THR A 23 15.38 1.42 -10.52
N GLU A 24 15.00 0.61 -11.51
CA GLU A 24 13.86 -0.29 -11.40
C GLU A 24 13.97 -1.17 -10.15
N PRO A 25 12.88 -1.35 -9.38
CA PRO A 25 12.91 -2.18 -8.19
C PRO A 25 13.28 -3.61 -8.53
N THR A 26 14.22 -4.17 -7.76
CA THR A 26 14.60 -5.59 -7.83
C THR A 26 13.80 -6.40 -6.80
N GLU A 27 13.94 -7.72 -6.81
CA GLU A 27 13.27 -8.62 -5.86
C GLU A 27 11.74 -8.43 -5.77
N THR A 28 11.11 -8.01 -6.87
CA THR A 28 9.69 -7.75 -6.91
C THR A 28 8.90 -9.05 -6.90
N GLY A 29 7.84 -9.09 -6.10
CA GLY A 29 6.98 -10.26 -6.01
C GLY A 29 5.66 -9.94 -5.34
N ALA A 30 4.58 -10.54 -5.83
CA ALA A 30 3.29 -10.46 -5.18
C ALA A 30 2.49 -11.75 -5.39
N GLY A 31 1.68 -12.13 -4.40
CA GLY A 31 0.83 -13.31 -4.53
C GLY A 31 0.03 -13.65 -3.27
N TRP A 32 -0.95 -14.54 -3.44
CA TRP A 32 -1.73 -15.06 -2.33
C TRP A 32 -0.93 -16.16 -1.63
N SER A 33 -0.44 -15.87 -0.43
CA SER A 33 0.53 -16.72 0.27
C SER A 33 0.11 -17.00 1.71
N LYS A 34 0.62 -18.10 2.26
CA LYS A 34 0.42 -18.45 3.67
C LYS A 34 1.11 -17.42 4.54
N LEU A 35 0.46 -17.02 5.63
CA LEU A 35 1.09 -16.17 6.62
C LEU A 35 2.25 -16.90 7.32
N PRO A 36 3.31 -16.18 7.71
CA PRO A 36 4.43 -16.76 8.43
C PRO A 36 4.04 -17.10 9.88
N VAL A 37 4.75 -18.07 10.47
CA VAL A 37 4.62 -18.43 11.89
C VAL A 37 4.86 -17.19 12.77
N PRO A 38 4.07 -16.97 13.84
CA PRO A 38 3.04 -17.84 14.41
C PRO A 38 1.63 -17.65 13.82
N PHE A 39 1.49 -16.82 12.79
CA PHE A 39 0.19 -16.55 12.17
C PHE A 39 -0.23 -17.67 11.25
N THR A 40 -1.54 -17.88 11.15
CA THR A 40 -2.17 -18.88 10.28
C THR A 40 -3.12 -18.20 9.31
N GLY A 41 -3.37 -18.84 8.18
CA GLY A 41 -4.24 -18.31 7.14
C GLY A 41 -3.43 -17.79 5.95
N MET A 42 -4.03 -16.88 5.20
CA MET A 42 -3.48 -16.36 3.95
C MET A 42 -3.44 -14.84 3.97
N GLY A 43 -2.52 -14.27 3.20
CA GLY A 43 -2.44 -12.84 2.97
C GLY A 43 -1.99 -12.54 1.54
N TYR A 44 -2.14 -11.29 1.13
CA TYR A 44 -1.55 -10.80 -0.10
C TYR A 44 -0.10 -10.39 0.20
N TYR A 45 0.83 -11.29 -0.12
CA TYR A 45 2.26 -11.02 -0.04
C TYR A 45 2.65 -9.98 -1.10
N MET A 46 3.45 -8.99 -0.72
CA MET A 46 4.04 -8.01 -1.60
C MET A 46 5.48 -7.74 -1.16
N ARG A 47 6.41 -7.67 -2.11
CA ARG A 47 7.84 -7.45 -1.90
C ARG A 47 8.41 -6.58 -3.01
N SER A 48 9.36 -5.72 -2.65
CA SER A 48 10.26 -5.04 -3.58
C SER A 48 11.54 -4.62 -2.86
N HIS A 49 12.63 -4.51 -3.61
CA HIS A 49 13.87 -3.86 -3.17
C HIS A 49 13.90 -2.43 -3.74
N ASN A 50 14.07 -1.46 -2.86
CA ASN A 50 14.15 -0.05 -3.24
C ASN A 50 15.53 0.29 -3.81
N ASN A 51 15.58 0.58 -5.11
CA ASN A 51 16.77 1.07 -5.80
C ASN A 51 16.68 2.58 -6.11
N SER A 52 15.53 3.20 -5.85
CA SER A 52 15.19 4.56 -6.26
C SER A 52 15.19 5.58 -5.12
N ASP A 53 15.45 5.14 -3.88
CA ASP A 53 15.25 5.93 -2.64
C ASP A 53 13.77 6.28 -2.36
N ASP A 54 12.86 5.73 -3.17
CA ASP A 54 11.43 6.06 -3.11
C ASP A 54 10.62 5.07 -3.96
N VAL A 55 10.31 3.88 -3.43
CA VAL A 55 9.55 2.85 -4.18
C VAL A 55 8.16 2.65 -3.61
N PHE A 56 7.14 2.82 -4.46
CA PHE A 56 5.77 2.53 -4.12
C PHE A 56 5.36 1.13 -4.56
N THR A 57 5.09 0.24 -3.60
CA THR A 57 4.60 -1.13 -3.86
C THR A 57 3.14 -1.22 -3.50
N TYR A 58 2.30 -1.64 -4.45
CA TYR A 58 0.85 -1.51 -4.29
C TYR A 58 0.06 -2.69 -4.84
N ALA A 59 -1.17 -2.82 -4.35
CA ALA A 59 -2.23 -3.62 -4.91
C ALA A 59 -3.44 -2.73 -5.20
N LYS A 60 -4.02 -2.86 -6.40
CA LYS A 60 -5.21 -2.11 -6.84
C LYS A 60 -6.36 -3.04 -7.18
N ARG A 61 -7.59 -2.60 -6.90
CA ARG A 61 -8.83 -3.25 -7.34
C ARG A 61 -9.95 -2.22 -7.53
N GLN A 62 -10.77 -2.41 -8.57
CA GLN A 62 -11.98 -1.63 -8.77
C GLN A 62 -13.16 -2.24 -7.98
N PHE A 63 -13.92 -1.38 -7.33
CA PHE A 63 -15.15 -1.73 -6.61
C PHE A 63 -16.34 -1.06 -7.29
N SER A 64 -17.48 -1.75 -7.29
CA SER A 64 -18.75 -1.31 -7.88
C SER A 64 -19.87 -1.29 -6.84
N GLY A 65 -21.05 -0.78 -7.23
CA GLY A 65 -22.23 -0.75 -6.38
C GLY A 65 -22.46 0.59 -5.68
N PHE A 66 -21.75 1.64 -6.12
CA PHE A 66 -21.98 3.02 -5.69
C PHE A 66 -22.99 3.71 -6.60
N VAL A 67 -23.53 4.84 -6.17
CA VAL A 67 -24.41 5.66 -7.01
C VAL A 67 -23.56 6.33 -8.09
N PRO A 68 -23.88 6.15 -9.38
CA PRO A 68 -23.13 6.78 -10.46
C PRO A 68 -22.96 8.30 -10.27
N ASN A 69 -21.75 8.81 -10.50
CA ASN A 69 -21.38 10.22 -10.35
C ASN A 69 -21.58 10.83 -8.94
N ALA A 70 -21.93 10.02 -7.93
CA ALA A 70 -22.04 10.51 -6.56
C ALA A 70 -20.66 10.67 -5.92
N LYS A 71 -20.54 11.64 -5.02
CA LYS A 71 -19.31 11.91 -4.28
C LYS A 71 -19.34 11.25 -2.90
N TYR A 72 -18.18 10.75 -2.49
CA TYR A 72 -17.98 10.04 -1.24
C TYR A 72 -16.73 10.54 -0.52
N ASN A 73 -16.76 10.42 0.80
CA ASN A 73 -15.63 10.59 1.70
C ASN A 73 -15.24 9.23 2.27
N LEU A 74 -13.98 8.85 2.07
CA LEU A 74 -13.44 7.57 2.50
C LEU A 74 -12.42 7.75 3.62
N THR A 75 -12.36 6.78 4.53
CA THR A 75 -11.19 6.50 5.37
C THR A 75 -10.82 5.03 5.27
N ILE A 76 -9.52 4.74 5.36
CA ILE A 76 -8.98 3.39 5.17
C ILE A 76 -8.21 2.98 6.42
N GLU A 77 -8.48 1.76 6.87
CA GLU A 77 -7.71 1.03 7.86
C GLU A 77 -7.14 -0.23 7.22
N MET A 78 -5.83 -0.43 7.30
CA MET A 78 -5.11 -1.57 6.72
C MET A 78 -4.54 -2.48 7.81
N SER A 79 -4.75 -3.78 7.68
CA SER A 79 -4.20 -4.81 8.57
C SER A 79 -3.19 -5.67 7.84
N TYR A 80 -2.02 -5.89 8.45
CA TYR A 80 -0.91 -6.60 7.81
C TYR A 80 -0.04 -7.36 8.80
N VAL A 81 0.80 -8.24 8.25
CA VAL A 81 1.87 -8.96 8.94
C VAL A 81 3.20 -8.61 8.28
N THR A 82 4.24 -8.33 9.08
CA THR A 82 5.57 -7.94 8.60
C THR A 82 6.64 -8.38 9.62
N SER A 83 7.89 -8.52 9.17
CA SER A 83 9.06 -8.63 10.05
C SER A 83 9.79 -7.30 10.26
N ALA A 84 9.26 -6.20 9.70
CA ALA A 84 9.82 -4.87 9.87
C ALA A 84 9.69 -4.41 11.33
N SER A 85 10.83 -4.30 12.01
CA SER A 85 10.91 -3.79 13.38
C SER A 85 11.19 -2.28 13.39
N ASN A 86 10.68 -1.61 14.43
CA ASN A 86 11.09 -0.25 14.76
C ASN A 86 12.45 -0.23 15.50
N GLY A 87 13.20 0.85 15.38
CA GLY A 87 14.45 1.11 16.08
C GLY A 87 15.68 0.48 15.44
N CYS A 88 15.56 -0.04 14.22
CA CYS A 88 16.65 -0.67 13.51
C CYS A 88 17.50 0.33 12.73
N MET A 89 18.70 -0.09 12.32
CA MET A 89 19.53 0.66 11.39
C MET A 89 19.20 0.26 9.95
N GLY A 90 19.29 1.21 9.01
CA GLY A 90 19.09 0.97 7.59
C GLY A 90 19.56 2.16 6.75
N VAL A 91 19.86 1.90 5.48
CA VAL A 91 20.18 2.93 4.48
C VAL A 91 18.88 3.53 3.96
N GLY A 92 18.82 4.84 3.72
CA GLY A 92 17.55 5.57 3.52
C GLY A 92 16.65 5.64 4.77
N GLY A 93 17.12 5.14 5.91
CA GLY A 93 16.40 5.08 7.18
C GLY A 93 16.11 3.66 7.65
N ALA A 94 15.49 3.53 8.81
CA ALA A 94 15.14 2.24 9.39
C ALA A 94 13.96 1.61 8.65
N ARG A 95 14.02 0.30 8.32
CA ARG A 95 12.93 -0.38 7.57
C ARG A 95 11.55 -0.21 8.21
N GLY A 96 11.44 -0.20 9.54
CA GLY A 96 10.17 0.00 10.23
C GLY A 96 9.60 1.42 10.07
N GLU A 97 10.46 2.43 10.05
CA GLU A 97 10.07 3.84 10.13
C GLU A 97 10.15 4.62 8.82
N ALA A 98 10.93 4.11 7.87
CA ALA A 98 11.13 4.66 6.54
C ALA A 98 10.26 3.97 5.49
N VAL A 99 9.33 3.09 5.91
CA VAL A 99 8.29 2.54 5.05
C VAL A 99 6.91 2.94 5.60
N PHE A 100 6.12 3.56 4.73
CA PHE A 100 4.84 4.17 5.05
C PHE A 100 3.71 3.36 4.43
N MET A 101 2.71 3.01 5.23
CA MET A 101 1.50 2.35 4.75
C MET A 101 0.62 3.40 4.06
N VAL A 102 0.16 3.14 2.84
CA VAL A 102 -0.63 4.09 2.05
C VAL A 102 -1.93 3.44 1.58
N GLY A 103 -3.04 4.17 1.75
CA GLY A 103 -4.33 3.84 1.17
C GLY A 103 -4.82 4.95 0.27
N ALA A 104 -5.39 4.62 -0.90
CA ALA A 104 -5.93 5.59 -1.84
C ALA A 104 -7.27 5.15 -2.45
N ALA A 105 -8.04 6.12 -2.93
CA ALA A 105 -9.24 5.90 -3.74
C ALA A 105 -9.29 6.84 -4.95
N ILE A 106 -9.62 6.30 -6.13
CA ILE A 106 -9.51 7.01 -7.41
C ILE A 106 -10.64 6.59 -8.36
N ASP A 107 -11.19 7.52 -9.13
CA ASP A 107 -12.32 7.31 -10.05
C ASP A 107 -11.91 6.80 -11.45
N PHE A 108 -10.62 6.82 -11.75
CA PHE A 108 -10.02 6.24 -12.95
C PHE A 108 -9.04 5.12 -12.58
N GLU A 109 -8.71 4.27 -13.57
CA GLU A 109 -7.74 3.19 -13.35
C GLU A 109 -6.35 3.74 -13.01
N PRO A 110 -5.75 3.32 -11.87
CA PRO A 110 -4.36 3.59 -11.55
C PRO A 110 -3.43 2.91 -12.56
N LYS A 111 -2.65 3.69 -13.30
CA LYS A 111 -1.73 3.22 -14.33
C LYS A 111 -0.34 3.74 -14.04
N LEU A 112 0.65 2.87 -14.23
CA LEU A 112 2.05 3.27 -14.27
C LEU A 112 2.27 4.08 -15.56
N VAL A 113 2.79 5.28 -15.41
CA VAL A 113 3.09 6.21 -16.49
C VAL A 113 4.49 6.79 -16.30
N LYS A 114 5.17 7.11 -17.39
CA LYS A 114 6.45 7.82 -17.34
C LYS A 114 6.17 9.33 -17.31
N GLY A 115 6.52 9.96 -16.19
CA GLY A 115 6.43 11.40 -15.98
C GLY A 115 7.38 12.17 -16.88
N SER A 116 7.19 13.49 -16.94
CA SER A 116 8.03 14.39 -17.75
C SER A 116 9.48 14.47 -17.29
N ASP A 117 9.74 14.13 -16.03
CA ASP A 117 11.07 13.99 -15.41
C ASP A 117 11.72 12.63 -15.69
N GLY A 118 11.02 11.73 -16.39
CA GLY A 118 11.50 10.38 -16.69
C GLY A 118 11.19 9.34 -15.61
N ARG A 119 10.54 9.74 -14.51
CA ARG A 119 10.15 8.83 -13.43
C ARG A 119 8.92 8.02 -13.80
N TYR A 120 8.90 6.73 -13.50
CA TYR A 120 7.72 5.89 -13.61
C TYR A 120 6.88 6.03 -12.34
N VAL A 121 5.74 6.72 -12.43
CA VAL A 121 4.85 7.01 -11.29
C VAL A 121 3.45 6.49 -11.58
N LEU A 122 2.59 6.42 -10.57
CA LEU A 122 1.16 6.24 -10.82
C LEU A 122 0.52 7.54 -11.30
N ASN A 123 -0.48 7.43 -12.18
CA ASN A 123 -1.23 8.57 -12.71
C ASN A 123 -2.18 9.25 -11.68
N PHE A 124 -1.89 9.15 -10.40
CA PHE A 124 -2.59 9.83 -9.31
C PHE A 124 -1.59 10.23 -8.22
N ASP A 125 -1.95 11.25 -7.44
CA ASP A 125 -1.13 11.72 -6.33
C ASP A 125 -1.40 10.86 -5.08
N HIS A 126 -0.49 9.91 -4.84
CA HIS A 126 -0.55 9.00 -3.70
C HIS A 126 0.11 9.58 -2.44
N GLY A 127 0.93 10.62 -2.60
CA GLY A 127 1.78 11.18 -1.58
C GLY A 127 3.25 11.03 -1.92
N ASP A 128 4.07 11.29 -0.90
CA ASP A 128 5.52 11.14 -0.93
C ASP A 128 5.97 10.82 0.50
N GLN A 129 6.27 9.54 0.72
CA GLN A 129 6.75 8.99 1.98
C GLN A 129 5.81 9.31 3.16
N GLY A 130 6.26 10.19 4.06
CA GLY A 130 5.50 10.61 5.23
C GLY A 130 4.41 11.64 4.94
N ASN A 131 4.30 12.13 3.70
CA ASN A 131 3.38 13.18 3.32
C ASN A 131 2.22 12.61 2.49
N SER A 132 1.01 12.77 3.00
CA SER A 132 -0.21 12.40 2.27
C SER A 132 -0.41 13.24 1.01
N GLY A 133 -0.74 12.58 -0.09
CA GLY A 133 -1.15 13.21 -1.34
C GLY A 133 -2.62 13.61 -1.36
N LYS A 134 -3.09 14.05 -2.53
CA LYS A 134 -4.50 14.38 -2.75
C LYS A 134 -5.40 13.15 -2.71
N GLN A 135 -5.02 12.05 -3.37
CA GLN A 135 -5.82 10.83 -3.43
C GLN A 135 -5.32 9.73 -2.48
N GLY A 136 -4.00 9.63 -2.26
CA GLY A 136 -3.42 8.71 -1.30
C GLY A 136 -3.18 9.35 0.06
N LYS A 137 -3.37 8.56 1.12
CA LYS A 137 -3.18 8.97 2.52
C LYS A 137 -2.23 8.02 3.22
N VAL A 138 -1.28 8.61 3.93
CA VAL A 138 -0.38 7.89 4.82
C VAL A 138 -1.17 7.43 6.04
N LEU A 139 -1.21 6.12 6.25
CA LEU A 139 -1.92 5.47 7.36
C LEU A 139 -1.00 5.26 8.58
N GLY A 140 0.29 5.56 8.41
CA GLY A 140 1.34 5.41 9.42
C GLY A 140 2.50 4.55 8.92
N ARG A 141 3.50 4.36 9.78
CA ARG A 141 4.71 3.56 9.49
C ARG A 141 4.43 2.05 9.57
N GLN A 142 5.16 1.25 8.80
CA GLN A 142 5.01 -0.21 8.73
C GLN A 142 5.52 -0.93 9.98
N GLY A 143 6.53 -0.38 10.66
CA GLY A 143 7.25 -1.11 11.68
C GLY A 143 6.44 -1.46 12.93
N ILE A 144 6.87 -2.54 13.57
CA ILE A 144 6.25 -3.11 14.77
C ILE A 144 7.25 -3.06 15.94
N ASP A 145 6.79 -2.53 17.07
CA ASP A 145 7.60 -2.48 18.29
C ASP A 145 7.82 -3.89 18.87
N GLY A 146 9.02 -4.12 19.40
CA GLY A 146 9.37 -5.36 20.10
C GLY A 146 9.76 -6.53 19.20
N LEU A 147 9.88 -6.32 17.88
CA LEU A 147 10.54 -7.27 16.99
C LEU A 147 12.06 -7.07 17.00
N GLU A 148 12.82 -8.13 16.75
CA GLU A 148 14.27 -8.04 16.55
C GLU A 148 14.60 -7.51 15.15
N CYS A 149 15.76 -6.85 14.99
CA CYS A 149 16.20 -6.28 13.72
C CYS A 149 16.73 -7.32 12.71
N ASP A 150 16.72 -8.61 13.05
CA ASP A 150 17.19 -9.71 12.19
C ASP A 150 16.17 -10.16 11.14
N GLY A 151 14.93 -9.65 11.23
CA GLY A 151 13.85 -9.94 10.28
C GLY A 151 13.29 -11.38 10.37
N THR A 152 13.64 -12.13 11.42
CA THR A 152 13.23 -13.54 11.57
C THR A 152 11.85 -13.70 12.23
N ALA A 153 11.47 -12.77 13.11
CA ALA A 153 10.18 -12.74 13.77
C ALA A 153 9.19 -11.85 13.02
N TYR A 154 7.92 -12.24 13.03
CA TYR A 154 6.83 -11.50 12.41
C TYR A 154 5.84 -10.98 13.47
N GLY A 155 5.35 -9.77 13.25
CA GLY A 155 4.27 -9.15 14.02
C GLY A 155 3.07 -8.84 13.14
N LYS A 156 1.90 -8.65 13.76
CA LYS A 156 0.68 -8.18 13.11
C LYS A 156 0.34 -6.78 13.60
N ALA A 157 -0.04 -5.91 12.69
CA ALA A 157 -0.45 -4.55 13.00
C ALA A 157 -1.64 -4.09 12.15
N THR A 158 -2.25 -3.01 12.62
CA THR A 158 -3.25 -2.24 11.88
C THR A 158 -2.81 -0.77 11.85
N ARG A 159 -2.99 -0.12 10.71
CA ARG A 159 -2.67 1.29 10.48
C ARG A 159 -3.86 1.99 9.84
N LYS A 160 -4.13 3.21 10.26
CA LYS A 160 -5.27 4.01 9.81
C LYS A 160 -4.92 5.49 9.88
N SER A 161 -5.62 6.28 9.08
CA SER A 161 -5.65 7.72 9.19
C SER A 161 -7.10 8.20 9.22
N ASP A 162 -7.33 9.28 9.95
CA ASP A 162 -8.61 10.00 9.94
C ASP A 162 -8.68 11.02 8.79
N GLU A 163 -7.61 11.16 8.00
CA GLU A 163 -7.62 11.95 6.78
C GLU A 163 -8.63 11.39 5.77
N VAL A 164 -9.50 12.27 5.29
CA VAL A 164 -10.55 11.91 4.34
C VAL A 164 -9.99 11.86 2.93
N ILE A 165 -10.38 10.80 2.19
CA ILE A 165 -10.14 10.65 0.76
C ILE A 165 -11.43 11.00 0.02
N PRO A 166 -11.53 12.16 -0.65
CA PRO A 166 -12.67 12.48 -1.49
C PRO A 166 -12.57 11.69 -2.81
N VAL A 167 -13.64 11.01 -3.20
CA VAL A 167 -13.73 10.31 -4.48
C VAL A 167 -15.12 10.50 -5.09
N GLN A 168 -15.19 10.60 -6.41
CA GLN A 168 -16.46 10.55 -7.14
C GLN A 168 -16.56 9.18 -7.81
N ALA A 169 -17.69 8.49 -7.65
CA ALA A 169 -17.88 7.26 -8.42
C ALA A 169 -18.02 7.60 -9.91
N ASP A 170 -17.51 6.72 -10.78
CA ASP A 170 -17.63 6.86 -12.23
C ASP A 170 -19.10 6.72 -12.71
N MET A 171 -19.30 6.79 -14.03
CA MET A 171 -20.63 6.67 -14.64
C MET A 171 -21.30 5.30 -14.43
N ASP A 172 -20.56 4.28 -14.02
CA ASP A 172 -21.07 2.95 -13.69
C ASP A 172 -21.20 2.74 -12.18
N GLY A 173 -20.92 3.76 -11.36
CA GLY A 173 -20.94 3.64 -9.91
C GLY A 173 -19.75 2.85 -9.36
N LYS A 174 -18.56 3.07 -9.92
CA LYS A 174 -17.32 2.39 -9.53
C LYS A 174 -16.21 3.37 -9.15
N PHE A 175 -15.26 2.89 -8.35
CA PHE A 175 -13.97 3.54 -8.14
C PHE A 175 -12.93 2.50 -7.72
N TRP A 176 -11.66 2.85 -7.83
CA TRP A 176 -10.51 2.04 -7.45
C TRP A 176 -10.13 2.27 -6.00
N ILE A 177 -9.71 1.20 -5.34
CA ILE A 177 -8.97 1.24 -4.08
C ILE A 177 -7.55 0.77 -4.36
N VAL A 178 -6.58 1.49 -3.80
CA VAL A 178 -5.16 1.13 -3.82
C VAL A 178 -4.68 0.99 -2.38
N LEU A 179 -4.01 -0.12 -2.08
CA LEU A 179 -3.39 -0.41 -0.78
C LEU A 179 -1.92 -0.73 -1.02
N GLY A 180 -1.01 -0.11 -0.29
CA GLY A 180 0.40 -0.30 -0.55
C GLY A 180 1.32 0.24 0.52
N THR A 181 2.60 0.28 0.18
CA THR A 181 3.66 0.87 0.98
C THR A 181 4.52 1.76 0.12
N ASP A 182 4.84 2.94 0.64
CA ASP A 182 5.81 3.86 0.07
C ASP A 182 7.10 3.82 0.90
N SER A 183 8.24 3.59 0.26
CA SER A 183 9.48 3.18 0.94
C SER A 183 10.62 4.12 0.60
N ALA A 184 11.10 4.84 1.61
CA ALA A 184 12.39 5.54 1.62
C ALA A 184 13.55 4.60 2.05
N PHE A 185 13.25 3.46 2.67
CA PHE A 185 14.26 2.47 3.03
C PHE A 185 14.93 1.90 1.77
N GLU A 186 16.24 2.06 1.64
CA GLU A 186 17.06 1.58 0.50
C GLU A 186 17.43 0.10 0.68
N GLY A 187 16.41 -0.76 0.63
CA GLY A 187 16.58 -2.20 0.74
C GLY A 187 15.29 -2.96 0.47
N THR A 188 15.30 -4.26 0.73
CA THR A 188 14.10 -5.08 0.53
C THR A 188 13.09 -4.89 1.66
N ASN A 189 11.89 -4.49 1.27
CA ASN A 189 10.71 -4.53 2.11
C ASN A 189 9.73 -5.61 1.64
N ASP A 190 9.08 -6.25 2.61
CA ASP A 190 8.00 -7.19 2.35
C ASP A 190 6.93 -7.13 3.45
N LEU A 191 5.69 -7.43 3.06
CA LEU A 191 4.59 -7.58 3.98
C LEU A 191 3.52 -8.52 3.41
N TYR A 192 2.65 -8.97 4.31
CA TYR A 192 1.40 -9.66 3.97
C TYR A 192 0.24 -8.75 4.33
N LEU A 193 -0.48 -8.21 3.36
CA LEU A 193 -1.77 -7.58 3.63
C LEU A 193 -2.76 -8.67 4.02
N THR A 194 -3.36 -8.55 5.20
CA THR A 194 -4.38 -9.49 5.69
C THR A 194 -5.80 -9.00 5.43
N GLY A 195 -5.97 -7.68 5.30
CA GLY A 195 -7.25 -7.09 4.93
C GLY A 195 -7.24 -5.57 5.08
N ALA A 196 -8.39 -4.97 4.80
CA ALA A 196 -8.64 -3.55 5.03
C ALA A 196 -10.12 -3.29 5.32
N VAL A 197 -10.39 -2.25 6.10
CA VAL A 197 -11.73 -1.68 6.27
C VAL A 197 -11.73 -0.31 5.60
N VAL A 198 -12.63 -0.13 4.64
CA VAL A 198 -12.82 1.16 3.97
C VAL A 198 -14.20 1.69 4.35
N ASN A 199 -14.21 2.76 5.14
CA ASN A 199 -15.44 3.46 5.51
C ASN A 199 -15.81 4.39 4.37
N VAL A 200 -17.00 4.23 3.79
CA VAL A 200 -17.48 5.04 2.67
C VAL A 200 -18.71 5.81 3.14
N LYS A 201 -18.68 7.14 3.09
CA LYS A 201 -19.81 8.00 3.44
C LYS A 201 -20.15 8.91 2.26
N PRO A 202 -21.42 9.09 1.89
CA PRO A 202 -21.82 10.14 0.95
C PRO A 202 -21.32 11.52 1.43
N GLN A 203 -20.95 12.38 0.49
CA GLN A 203 -20.66 13.80 0.75
C GLN A 203 -21.94 14.61 0.93
#